data_AF-A0A4S0JT68-F1
#
_entry.id   AF-A0A4S0JT68-F1
#
_cell.length_a   1.000
_cell.length_b   1.000
_cell.length_c   1.000
_cell.angle_alpha   90.00
_cell.angle_beta   90.00
_cell.angle_gamma   90.00
#
_symmetry.space_group_name_H-M   'P 1'
#
loop_
_entity.id
_entity.type
_entity.pdbx_description
1 polymer ?
#
loop_
_entity_poly.entity_id
_entity_poly.type
_entity_poly.pdbx_seq_one_letter_code
_entity_poly.pdbx_strand_id
1 'polypeptide(L)'
;IYRAISEHWGTTLRDAVIASGATLVIRPDSGDPVEVVAESLRRLDEAFGHVINGKGYRVLNHVRVIQGDGINPDTIRAILQRITGDGYAADNVAFGMGG
;
A
#
# COMPACT_ATOMS: atom_id res chain seq x y z
N ILE A 1 -1.32 1.86 -13.34
CA ILE A 1 -1.40 1.43 -11.92
C ILE A 1 -2.50 2.19 -11.17
N TYR A 2 -2.43 3.52 -11.04
CA TYR A 2 -3.36 4.27 -10.18
C TYR A 2 -4.84 4.18 -10.54
N ARG A 3 -5.16 4.14 -11.84
CA ARG A 3 -6.55 4.00 -12.29
C ARG A 3 -7.18 2.69 -11.81
N ALA A 4 -6.42 1.58 -11.80
CA ALA A 4 -6.91 0.30 -11.29
C ALA A 4 -7.15 0.34 -9.77
N ILE A 5 -6.30 1.04 -9.02
CA ILE A 5 -6.49 1.21 -7.57
C ILE A 5 -7.76 2.02 -7.30
N SER A 6 -7.90 3.18 -7.93
CA SER A 6 -9.01 4.10 -7.64
C SER A 6 -10.35 3.66 -8.26
N GLU A 7 -10.37 3.13 -9.49
CA GLU A 7 -11.63 2.83 -10.21
C GLU A 7 -12.07 1.37 -10.15
N HIS A 8 -11.17 0.42 -9.86
CA HIS A 8 -11.56 -0.99 -9.78
C HIS A 8 -11.59 -1.46 -8.34
N TRP A 9 -10.44 -1.40 -7.66
CA TRP A 9 -10.36 -1.85 -6.27
C TRP A 9 -11.09 -0.90 -5.32
N GLY A 10 -10.97 0.40 -5.53
CA GLY A 10 -11.56 1.41 -4.67
C GLY A 10 -13.05 1.65 -4.86
N THR A 11 -13.66 1.13 -5.93
CA THR A 11 -15.09 1.31 -6.19
C THR A 11 -15.76 0.01 -6.62
N THR A 12 -15.56 -0.46 -7.85
CA THR A 12 -16.37 -1.55 -8.42
C THR A 12 -16.22 -2.90 -7.71
N LEU A 13 -15.04 -3.18 -7.15
CA LEU A 13 -14.72 -4.44 -6.46
C LEU A 13 -14.58 -4.27 -4.94
N ARG A 14 -14.73 -3.04 -4.44
CA ARG A 14 -14.47 -2.69 -3.04
C ARG A 14 -15.29 -3.54 -2.08
N ASP A 15 -16.59 -3.60 -2.30
CA ASP A 15 -17.51 -4.30 -1.38
C ASP A 15 -17.31 -5.81 -1.45
N ALA A 16 -16.92 -6.36 -2.60
CA ALA A 16 -16.57 -7.77 -2.73
C ALA A 16 -15.31 -8.12 -1.93
N VAL A 17 -14.29 -7.24 -1.93
CA VAL A 17 -13.08 -7.41 -1.12
C VAL A 17 -13.43 -7.39 0.37
N ILE A 18 -14.24 -6.41 0.82
CA ILE A 18 -14.67 -6.32 2.22
C ILE A 18 -15.48 -7.55 2.62
N ALA A 19 -16.46 -7.94 1.80
CA ALA A 19 -17.33 -9.08 2.06
C ALA A 19 -16.57 -10.42 2.08
N SER A 20 -15.45 -10.53 1.37
CA SER A 20 -14.62 -11.74 1.38
C SER A 20 -13.97 -12.02 2.75
N GLY A 21 -13.81 -11.00 3.60
CA GLY A 21 -13.06 -11.08 4.84
C GLY A 21 -11.54 -11.26 4.65
N ALA A 22 -11.06 -11.36 3.41
CA ALA A 22 -9.65 -11.49 3.09
C ALA A 22 -8.93 -10.14 3.08
N THR A 23 -7.59 -10.18 2.99
CA THR A 23 -6.76 -9.00 2.73
C THR A 23 -6.26 -9.03 1.29
N LEU A 24 -6.62 -8.02 0.51
CA LEU A 24 -6.13 -7.85 -0.87
C LEU A 24 -4.74 -7.21 -0.84
N VAL A 25 -3.76 -7.85 -1.46
CA VAL A 25 -2.40 -7.32 -1.60
C VAL A 25 -2.20 -6.78 -3.01
N ILE A 26 -2.03 -5.47 -3.14
CA ILE A 26 -1.78 -4.79 -4.41
C ILE A 26 -0.27 -4.83 -4.70
N ARG A 27 0.09 -5.28 -5.90
CA ARG A 27 1.47 -5.27 -6.39
C ARG A 27 1.62 -4.28 -7.55
N PRO A 28 2.18 -3.08 -7.32
CA PRO A 28 2.67 -2.23 -8.39
C PRO A 28 3.92 -2.87 -9.02
N ASP A 29 4.06 -2.76 -10.35
CA ASP A 29 5.10 -3.48 -11.10
C ASP A 29 5.93 -2.54 -12.02
N SER A 30 5.78 -1.21 -11.88
CA SER A 30 6.60 -0.21 -12.59
C SER A 30 6.51 1.19 -11.98
N GLY A 31 7.56 2.00 -12.20
CA GLY A 31 7.66 3.40 -11.75
C GLY A 31 8.71 3.60 -10.64
N ASP A 32 8.83 4.81 -10.11
CA ASP A 32 9.69 5.08 -8.96
C ASP A 32 9.13 4.34 -7.71
N PRO A 33 9.88 3.42 -7.08
CA PRO A 33 9.35 2.59 -6.00
C PRO A 33 8.84 3.39 -4.80
N VAL A 34 9.47 4.53 -4.49
CA VAL A 34 9.10 5.37 -3.34
C VAL A 34 7.77 6.06 -3.59
N GLU A 35 7.65 6.76 -4.71
CA GLU A 35 6.41 7.47 -5.06
C GLU A 35 5.26 6.51 -5.34
N VAL A 36 5.52 5.39 -6.02
CA VAL A 36 4.49 4.40 -6.34
C VAL A 36 3.89 3.78 -5.09
N VAL A 37 4.70 3.41 -4.09
CA VAL A 37 4.19 2.87 -2.83
C VAL A 37 3.40 3.94 -2.06
N ALA A 38 3.95 5.16 -1.91
CA ALA A 38 3.29 6.23 -1.18
C ALA A 38 1.93 6.62 -1.80
N GLU A 39 1.88 6.76 -3.12
CA GLU A 39 0.66 7.06 -3.87
C GLU A 39 -0.37 5.92 -3.76
N SER A 40 0.08 4.67 -3.82
CA SER A 40 -0.79 3.50 -3.68
C SER A 40 -1.43 3.46 -2.29
N LEU A 41 -0.65 3.69 -1.22
CA LEU A 41 -1.18 3.74 0.14
C LEU A 41 -2.24 4.84 0.30
N ARG A 42 -1.98 6.04 -0.24
CA ARG A 42 -2.94 7.16 -0.13
C ARG A 42 -4.28 6.86 -0.79
N ARG A 43 -4.25 6.34 -2.01
CA ARG A 43 -5.47 5.99 -2.76
C ARG A 43 -6.24 4.83 -2.12
N LEU A 44 -5.51 3.86 -1.57
CA LEU A 44 -6.12 2.76 -0.83
C LEU A 44 -6.73 3.24 0.49
N ASP A 45 -6.10 4.19 1.19
CA ASP A 45 -6.65 4.81 2.39
C ASP A 45 -7.94 5.58 2.09
N GLU A 46 -7.97 6.37 1.01
CA GLU A 46 -9.18 7.07 0.57
C GLU A 46 -10.36 6.12 0.29
N ALA A 47 -10.09 4.92 -0.23
CA ALA A 47 -11.13 3.96 -0.58
C ALA A 47 -11.54 3.03 0.57
N PHE A 48 -10.58 2.48 1.32
CA PHE A 48 -10.83 1.45 2.34
C PHE A 48 -10.76 1.99 3.77
N GLY A 49 -10.20 3.18 3.96
CA GLY A 49 -9.92 3.75 5.26
C GLY A 49 -8.80 3.01 6.01
N HIS A 50 -8.59 3.44 7.25
CA HIS A 50 -7.56 2.92 8.14
C HIS A 50 -8.04 2.87 9.59
N VAL A 51 -7.22 2.23 10.42
CA VAL A 51 -7.22 2.36 11.88
C VAL A 51 -5.86 2.92 12.35
N ILE A 52 -5.84 3.56 13.50
CA ILE A 52 -4.60 4.01 14.15
C ILE A 52 -4.13 2.91 15.10
N ASN A 53 -2.89 2.44 14.92
CA ASN A 53 -2.31 1.46 15.83
C ASN A 53 -1.83 2.10 17.14
N GLY A 54 -1.41 1.28 18.11
CA GLY A 54 -0.92 1.77 19.41
C GLY A 54 0.36 2.64 19.36
N LYS A 55 0.95 2.82 18.18
CA LYS A 55 2.12 3.68 17.93
C LYS A 55 1.75 5.00 17.22
N GLY A 56 0.47 5.24 16.94
CA GLY A 56 0.01 6.47 16.28
C GLY A 56 0.07 6.44 14.75
N TYR A 57 0.28 5.28 14.12
CA TYR A 57 0.39 5.16 12.66
C TYR A 57 -0.86 4.52 12.05
N ARG A 58 -1.19 4.95 10.82
CA ARG A 58 -2.30 4.44 10.02
C ARG A 58 -2.01 3.03 9.50
N VAL A 59 -2.93 2.11 9.74
CA VAL A 59 -2.95 0.74 9.19
C VAL A 59 -4.21 0.61 8.34
N LEU A 60 -4.04 0.33 7.05
CA LEU A 60 -5.16 0.27 6.09
C LEU A 60 -6.12 -0.90 6.41
N ASN A 61 -7.40 -0.74 6.08
CA ASN A 61 -8.39 -1.80 6.24
C ASN A 61 -8.43 -2.68 4.98
N HIS A 62 -8.45 -4.01 5.12
CA HIS A 62 -8.64 -4.99 4.03
C HIS A 62 -7.60 -4.99 2.89
N VAL A 63 -6.66 -4.04 2.84
CA VAL A 63 -5.72 -3.89 1.72
C VAL A 63 -4.28 -3.66 2.18
N ARG A 64 -3.31 -4.17 1.43
CA ARG A 64 -1.87 -3.99 1.64
C ARG A 64 -1.16 -3.76 0.30
N VAL A 65 0.08 -3.29 0.34
CA VAL A 65 0.94 -3.12 -0.84
C VAL A 65 2.14 -4.06 -0.75
N ILE A 66 2.53 -4.67 -1.86
CA ILE A 66 3.83 -5.34 -2.01
C ILE A 66 4.59 -4.72 -3.17
N GLN A 67 5.80 -4.22 -2.92
CA GLN A 67 6.68 -3.71 -3.98
C GLN A 67 7.75 -4.77 -4.28
N GLY A 68 7.84 -5.20 -5.54
CA GLY A 68 8.81 -6.19 -6.00
C GLY A 68 9.86 -5.66 -6.98
N ASP A 69 9.57 -4.53 -7.62
CA ASP A 69 10.44 -3.91 -8.63
C ASP A 69 11.33 -2.82 -8.02
N GLY A 70 12.60 -2.76 -8.44
CA GLY A 70 13.59 -1.77 -7.97
C GLY A 70 13.91 -1.84 -6.46
N ILE A 71 13.71 -3.00 -5.82
CA ILE A 71 13.92 -3.17 -4.38
C ILE A 71 15.37 -3.55 -4.07
N ASN A 72 16.00 -2.75 -3.22
CA ASN A 72 17.29 -2.99 -2.59
C ASN A 72 17.28 -2.33 -1.18
N PRO A 73 18.30 -2.53 -0.33
CA PRO A 73 18.30 -1.97 1.02
C PRO A 73 18.13 -0.44 1.09
N ASP A 74 18.65 0.30 0.11
CA ASP A 74 18.55 1.76 0.06
C ASP A 74 17.13 2.20 -0.31
N THR A 75 16.50 1.54 -1.29
CA THR A 75 15.12 1.84 -1.69
C THR A 75 14.13 1.42 -0.62
N ILE A 76 14.34 0.29 0.08
CA ILE A 76 13.53 -0.10 1.25
C ILE A 76 13.58 1.01 2.32
N ARG A 77 14.78 1.51 2.63
CA ARG A 77 14.94 2.60 3.61
C ARG A 77 14.18 3.86 3.17
N ALA A 78 14.33 4.26 1.91
CA ALA A 78 13.65 5.44 1.37
C ALA A 78 12.12 5.29 1.41
N ILE A 79 11.59 4.12 1.03
CA ILE A 79 10.15 3.83 1.09
C ILE A 79 9.65 3.91 2.53
N LEU A 80 10.32 3.23 3.47
CA LEU A 80 9.92 3.22 4.87
C LEU A 80 9.96 4.63 5.48
N GLN A 81 10.99 5.43 5.19
CA GLN A 81 11.08 6.82 5.65
C GLN A 81 9.94 7.68 5.09
N ARG A 82 9.64 7.55 3.80
CA ARG A 82 8.54 8.30 3.17
C ARG A 82 7.19 7.95 3.79
N ILE A 83 6.83 6.67 3.81
CA ILE A 83 5.49 6.26 4.27
C ILE A 83 5.29 6.53 5.77
N THR A 84 6.33 6.38 6.59
CA THR A 84 6.25 6.68 8.01
C THR A 84 6.18 8.19 8.27
N GLY A 85 6.89 9.00 7.47
CA GLY A 85 6.77 10.46 7.46
C GLY A 85 5.37 10.92 7.07
N ASP A 86 4.71 10.20 6.16
CA ASP A 86 3.31 10.44 5.79
C ASP A 86 2.32 9.94 6.87
N GLY A 87 2.78 9.20 7.88
CA GLY A 87 1.97 8.70 9.00
C GLY A 87 1.41 7.28 8.82
N TYR A 88 1.89 6.52 7.83
CA TYR A 88 1.52 5.12 7.64
C TYR A 88 2.44 4.16 8.40
N ALA A 89 1.86 3.06 8.89
CA ALA A 89 2.61 1.98 9.50
C ALA A 89 3.35 1.17 8.43
N ALA A 90 4.53 0.64 8.79
CA ALA A 90 5.27 -0.31 7.96
C ALA A 90 4.45 -1.59 7.67
N ASP A 91 3.52 -1.95 8.56
CA ASP A 91 2.58 -3.08 8.42
C ASP A 91 1.73 -3.03 7.13
N ASN A 92 1.69 -1.87 6.46
CA ASN A 92 0.97 -1.72 5.19
C ASN A 92 1.74 -2.24 3.97
N VAL A 93 3.06 -2.46 4.10
CA VAL A 93 3.95 -2.71 2.96
C VAL A 93 4.81 -3.96 3.20
N ALA A 94 4.85 -4.83 2.20
CA ALA A 94 5.84 -5.90 2.08
C ALA A 94 6.78 -5.63 0.91
N PHE A 95 7.98 -6.23 0.94
CA PHE A 95 8.98 -6.09 -0.11
C PHE A 95 9.34 -7.46 -0.67
N GLY A 96 9.31 -7.59 -2.00
CA GLY A 96 9.92 -8.69 -2.72
C GLY A 96 11.26 -8.22 -3.27
N MET A 97 12.35 -8.87 -2.88
CA MET A 97 13.68 -8.60 -3.42
C MET A 97 14.09 -9.76 -4.33
N GLY A 98 14.30 -9.46 -5.61
CA GLY A 98 14.84 -10.39 -6.59
C GLY A 98 16.36 -10.49 -6.55
N GLY A 99 16.96 -10.85 -7.70
CA GLY A 99 18.42 -10.96 -7.87
C GLY A 99 19.11 -9.64 -8.17
#